data_AF-A0A7S1DGQ5-F1
#
_entry.id   AF-A0A7S1DGQ5-F1
#
_cell.length_a   1.000
_cell.length_b   1.000
_cell.length_c   1.000
_cell.angle_alpha   90.00
_cell.angle_beta   90.00
_cell.angle_gamma   90.00
#
_symmetry.space_group_name_H-M   'P 1'
#
loop_
_entity.id
_entity.type
_entity.pdbx_description
1 polymer ?
#
loop_
_entity_poly.entity_id
_entity_poly.type
_entity_poly.pdbx_seq_one_letter_code
_entity_poly.pdbx_strand_id
1 'polypeptide(L)'
;GVRGRKGKEEGQDDMVGEPKGGKVKEAMRAKKCLEEGCAKRPTFGSAGDRRAVRCAAHSRDGDVDVVNPTCFTEGCFSRASYGDSTTSWQPRSCGRHRLDTYVLTTRQNTAKNSTG
;
A
#
# COMPACT_ATOMS: atom_id res chain seq x y z
N GLY A 1 8.07 -34.06 -63.87
CA GLY A 1 7.73 -32.82 -63.17
C GLY A 1 8.11 -32.94 -61.71
N VAL A 2 9.01 -32.05 -61.26
CA VAL A 2 9.21 -31.51 -59.89
C VAL A 2 8.47 -32.24 -58.74
N ARG A 3 9.16 -33.14 -58.02
CA ARG A 3 9.85 -32.92 -56.71
C ARG A 3 8.91 -32.47 -55.57
N GLY A 4 8.67 -33.41 -54.66
CA GLY A 4 7.89 -33.26 -53.43
C GLY A 4 8.44 -32.20 -52.47
N ARG A 5 7.51 -31.56 -51.75
CA ARG A 5 7.81 -30.60 -50.71
C ARG A 5 7.92 -31.31 -49.36
N LYS A 6 9.12 -31.25 -48.80
CA LYS A 6 9.46 -31.43 -47.39
C LYS A 6 8.52 -30.56 -46.52
N GLY A 7 7.91 -31.17 -45.51
CA GLY A 7 7.43 -30.49 -44.30
C GLY A 7 8.31 -30.94 -43.14
N LYS A 8 9.21 -30.07 -42.71
CA LYS A 8 10.06 -30.21 -41.53
C LYS A 8 9.45 -29.22 -40.53
N GLU A 9 8.75 -29.70 -39.52
CA GLU A 9 8.33 -28.85 -38.40
C GLU A 9 9.21 -29.20 -37.21
N GLU A 10 10.17 -28.31 -36.98
CA GLU A 10 10.97 -28.19 -35.78
C GLU A 10 10.29 -27.18 -34.86
N GLY A 11 10.18 -27.52 -33.58
CA GLY A 11 9.79 -26.64 -32.45
C GLY A 11 9.50 -27.54 -31.25
N GLN A 12 10.31 -27.66 -30.19
CA GLN A 12 11.24 -26.74 -29.53
C GLN A 12 10.58 -25.43 -29.09
N ASP A 13 9.84 -25.50 -27.98
CA ASP A 13 9.63 -24.37 -27.07
C ASP A 13 9.76 -24.79 -25.59
N ASP A 14 10.93 -25.31 -25.23
CA ASP A 14 11.44 -25.09 -23.87
C ASP A 14 11.77 -23.60 -23.73
N MET A 15 10.87 -22.80 -23.17
CA MET A 15 11.25 -21.50 -22.61
C MET A 15 10.39 -21.13 -21.41
N VAL A 16 10.79 -21.66 -20.25
CA VAL A 16 10.71 -20.91 -18.99
C VAL A 16 11.45 -19.59 -19.24
N GLY A 17 10.70 -18.57 -19.66
CA GLY A 17 11.18 -17.21 -19.73
C GLY A 17 11.37 -16.71 -18.30
N GLU A 18 12.58 -16.91 -17.75
CA GLU A 18 13.05 -16.14 -16.62
C GLU A 18 12.85 -14.65 -16.92
N PRO A 19 12.03 -13.90 -16.17
CA PRO A 19 12.08 -12.45 -16.25
C PRO A 19 13.42 -12.00 -15.67
N LYS A 20 14.36 -11.67 -16.57
CA LYS A 20 15.66 -11.06 -16.27
C LYS A 20 15.43 -9.88 -15.32
N GLY A 21 15.80 -10.07 -14.05
CA GLY A 21 15.78 -9.07 -13.00
C GLY A 21 16.56 -7.84 -13.41
N GLY A 22 15.85 -6.86 -13.96
CA GLY A 22 16.38 -5.55 -14.27
C GLY A 22 16.83 -4.88 -12.98
N LYS A 23 18.11 -4.52 -12.93
CA LYS A 23 18.70 -3.69 -11.87
C LYS A 23 17.91 -2.38 -11.78
N VAL A 24 16.92 -2.30 -10.90
CA VAL A 24 16.17 -1.07 -10.65
C VAL A 24 17.06 -0.15 -9.81
N LYS A 25 17.79 0.72 -10.51
CA LYS A 25 18.47 1.90 -9.96
C LYS A 25 17.57 2.60 -8.94
N GLU A 26 17.96 2.48 -7.68
CA GLU A 26 17.22 2.94 -6.50
C GLU A 26 17.28 4.47 -6.39
N ALA A 27 16.51 5.16 -7.23
CA ALA A 27 16.25 6.57 -7.06
C ALA A 27 15.30 6.76 -5.87
N MET A 28 15.80 7.40 -4.81
CA MET A 28 15.12 7.95 -3.63
C MET A 28 13.63 7.55 -3.51
N ARG A 29 13.47 6.34 -2.96
CA ARG A 29 12.32 5.44 -3.07
C ARG A 29 11.00 6.04 -2.57
N ALA A 30 10.11 6.41 -3.50
CA ALA A 30 8.70 6.14 -3.25
C ALA A 30 8.58 4.62 -3.09
N LYS A 31 8.40 4.15 -1.85
CA LYS A 31 8.11 2.73 -1.57
C LYS A 31 6.95 2.37 -2.47
N LYS A 32 7.18 1.44 -3.39
CA LYS A 32 6.14 0.94 -4.30
C LYS A 32 5.38 -0.14 -3.56
N CYS A 33 4.20 -0.50 -4.07
CA CYS A 33 3.51 -1.69 -3.62
C CYS A 33 4.46 -2.90 -3.67
N LEU A 34 4.37 -3.79 -2.69
CA LEU A 34 5.17 -5.02 -2.61
C LEU A 34 4.96 -5.96 -3.82
N GLU A 35 3.81 -5.84 -4.48
CA GLU A 35 3.46 -6.61 -5.67
C GLU A 35 4.40 -6.31 -6.85
N GLU A 36 4.91 -7.38 -7.46
CA GLU A 36 5.83 -7.32 -8.61
C GLU A 36 5.18 -6.58 -9.79
N GLY A 37 5.89 -5.60 -10.36
CA GLY A 37 5.36 -4.78 -11.46
C GLY A 37 4.35 -3.70 -11.05
N CYS A 38 4.00 -3.57 -9.77
CA CYS A 38 3.07 -2.55 -9.31
C CYS A 38 3.76 -1.21 -9.02
N ALA A 39 3.51 -0.20 -9.86
CA ALA A 39 4.02 1.16 -9.65
C ALA A 39 3.18 2.01 -8.66
N LYS A 40 2.10 1.45 -8.07
CA LYS A 40 1.21 2.17 -7.16
C LYS A 40 1.89 2.39 -5.81
N ARG A 41 1.52 3.49 -5.13
CA ARG A 41 1.95 3.78 -3.77
C ARG A 41 1.23 2.85 -2.78
N PRO A 42 1.94 2.24 -1.82
CA PRO A 42 1.33 1.46 -0.78
C PRO A 42 0.67 2.38 0.23
N THR A 43 -0.55 2.05 0.60
CA THR A 43 -1.35 2.72 1.64
C THR A 43 -1.85 1.73 2.69
N PHE A 44 -1.98 0.46 2.32
CA PHE A 44 -2.45 -0.63 3.16
C PHE A 44 -1.29 -1.44 3.74
N GLY A 45 -1.47 -1.90 4.96
CA GLY A 45 -0.53 -2.78 5.66
C GLY A 45 -1.18 -3.46 6.86
N SER A 46 -0.39 -4.26 7.56
CA SER A 46 -0.87 -5.02 8.72
C SER A 46 -1.42 -4.11 9.82
N ALA A 47 -2.52 -4.54 10.44
CA ALA A 47 -3.08 -3.88 11.61
C ALA A 47 -2.08 -3.89 12.78
N GLY A 48 -1.39 -2.76 12.99
CA GLY A 48 -0.36 -2.59 14.02
C GLY A 48 0.96 -2.06 13.47
N ASP A 49 1.21 -2.23 12.18
CA ASP A 49 2.36 -1.66 11.51
C ASP A 49 2.09 -0.23 11.05
N ARG A 50 3.10 0.64 11.18
CA ARG A 50 3.06 2.00 10.61
C ARG A 50 3.50 2.04 9.14
N ARG A 51 3.87 0.88 8.59
CA ARG A 51 4.43 0.75 7.24
C ARG A 51 3.39 0.17 6.32
N ALA A 52 2.93 0.99 5.37
CA ALA A 52 2.17 0.49 4.24
C ALA A 52 3.11 -0.30 3.34
N VAL A 53 2.72 -1.53 3.02
CA VAL A 53 3.45 -2.42 2.13
C VAL A 53 2.69 -2.66 0.82
N ARG A 54 1.36 -2.47 0.81
CA ARG A 54 0.51 -2.79 -0.33
C ARG A 54 -0.41 -1.64 -0.68
N CYS A 55 -0.81 -1.57 -1.94
CA CYS A 55 -1.80 -0.59 -2.40
C CYS A 55 -3.22 -1.11 -2.16
N ALA A 56 -4.23 -0.24 -2.30
CA ALA A 56 -5.63 -0.61 -2.13
C ALA A 56 -6.03 -1.85 -2.97
N ALA A 57 -5.54 -1.94 -4.20
CA ALA A 57 -5.83 -3.03 -5.12
C ALA A 57 -5.16 -4.37 -4.75
N HIS A 58 -4.09 -4.33 -3.95
CA HIS A 58 -3.35 -5.52 -3.51
C HIS A 58 -3.42 -5.69 -1.98
N SER A 59 -4.42 -5.09 -1.33
CA SER A 59 -4.67 -5.31 0.09
C SER A 59 -5.10 -6.77 0.33
N ARG A 60 -4.75 -7.35 1.49
CA ARG A 60 -5.31 -8.65 1.93
C ARG A 60 -6.42 -8.35 2.92
N ASP A 61 -7.27 -9.34 3.10
CA ASP A 61 -8.14 -9.48 4.26
C ASP A 61 -7.35 -9.21 5.55
N GLY A 62 -7.80 -8.21 6.30
CA GLY A 62 -7.17 -7.76 7.55
C GLY A 62 -6.15 -6.63 7.41
N ASP A 63 -5.79 -6.19 6.19
CA ASP A 63 -5.03 -4.95 6.04
C ASP A 63 -5.87 -3.73 6.39
N VAL A 64 -5.21 -2.73 6.95
CA VAL A 64 -5.81 -1.43 7.24
C VAL A 64 -5.07 -0.32 6.48
N ASP A 65 -5.78 0.75 6.16
CA ASP A 65 -5.12 1.95 5.62
C ASP A 65 -4.32 2.63 6.74
N VAL A 66 -2.99 2.47 6.68
CA VAL A 66 -2.05 3.03 7.65
C VAL A 66 -1.60 4.44 7.26
N VAL A 67 -1.89 4.88 6.03
CA VAL A 67 -1.54 6.22 5.53
C VAL A 67 -2.67 7.21 5.77
N ASN A 68 -3.91 6.78 5.51
CA ASN A 68 -5.13 7.56 5.71
C ASN A 68 -6.12 6.77 6.58
N PRO A 69 -5.81 6.53 7.86
CA PRO A 69 -6.74 5.86 8.73
C PRO A 69 -7.99 6.70 8.90
N THR A 70 -9.14 6.03 8.91
CA THR A 70 -10.46 6.65 9.12
C THR A 70 -10.85 6.47 10.58
N CYS A 71 -11.69 7.38 11.09
CA CYS A 71 -12.24 7.26 12.43
C CYS A 71 -12.98 5.91 12.58
N PHE A 72 -12.73 5.20 13.67
CA PHE A 72 -13.37 3.92 13.96
C PHE A 72 -14.86 4.05 14.30
N THR A 73 -15.32 5.23 14.72
CA THR A 73 -16.73 5.51 15.02
C THR A 73 -17.63 5.32 13.79
N GLU A 74 -18.69 4.51 13.93
CA GLU A 74 -19.66 4.30 12.86
C GLU A 74 -20.29 5.61 12.40
N GLY A 75 -20.45 5.77 11.08
CA GLY A 75 -20.94 7.01 10.46
C GLY A 75 -19.93 8.17 10.44
N CYS A 76 -18.69 7.97 10.91
CA CYS A 76 -17.66 9.00 10.87
C CYS A 76 -16.62 8.75 9.77
N PHE A 77 -16.69 9.54 8.70
CA PHE A 77 -15.71 9.51 7.59
C PHE A 77 -14.52 10.45 7.80
N SER A 78 -14.34 10.97 9.02
CA SER A 78 -13.23 11.88 9.34
C SER A 78 -11.91 11.12 9.45
N ARG A 79 -10.81 11.75 9.05
CA ARG A 79 -9.48 11.14 9.14
C ARG A 79 -9.06 10.98 10.60
N ALA A 80 -8.72 9.76 11.00
CA ALA A 80 -8.19 9.50 12.31
C ALA A 80 -6.81 10.17 12.46
N SER A 81 -6.64 10.88 13.57
CA SER A 81 -5.41 11.62 13.90
C SER A 81 -4.98 11.41 15.35
N TYR A 82 -5.86 10.82 16.16
CA TYR A 82 -5.64 10.50 17.57
C TYR A 82 -5.57 9.00 17.75
N GLY A 83 -4.67 8.54 18.60
CA GLY A 83 -4.34 7.15 18.82
C GLY A 83 -3.81 6.92 20.21
N ASP A 84 -3.71 5.66 20.60
CA ASP A 84 -3.32 5.27 21.95
C ASP A 84 -1.79 5.28 22.10
N SER A 85 -1.23 6.26 22.81
CA SER A 85 0.23 6.30 23.03
C SER A 85 0.78 5.15 23.88
N THR A 86 -0.08 4.43 24.62
CA THR A 86 0.35 3.36 25.52
C THR A 86 0.47 2.03 24.79
N THR A 87 -0.45 1.75 23.86
CA THR A 87 -0.51 0.47 23.16
C THR A 87 0.03 0.58 21.74
N SER A 88 -0.48 1.54 20.96
CA SER A 88 -0.13 1.63 19.55
C SER A 88 -0.27 3.07 19.05
N TRP A 89 0.81 3.61 18.51
CA TRP A 89 0.84 4.98 17.97
C TRP A 89 0.01 5.14 16.67
N GLN A 90 -0.93 4.24 16.41
CA GLN A 90 -1.80 4.20 15.26
C GLN A 90 -3.02 5.11 15.50
N PRO A 91 -3.34 6.05 14.60
CA PRO A 91 -4.54 6.85 14.74
C PRO A 91 -5.78 5.97 14.54
N ARG A 92 -6.72 5.99 15.49
CA ARG A 92 -8.03 5.31 15.36
C ARG A 92 -9.22 6.26 15.52
N SER A 93 -9.02 7.44 16.08
CA SER A 93 -10.08 8.43 16.30
C SER A 93 -9.74 9.79 15.68
N CYS A 94 -10.78 10.51 15.26
CA CYS A 94 -10.66 11.90 14.83
C CYS A 94 -10.69 12.85 16.04
N GLY A 95 -10.44 14.15 15.85
CA GLY A 95 -10.47 15.12 16.95
C GLY A 95 -11.82 15.26 17.65
N ARG A 96 -12.92 14.91 16.98
CA ARG A 96 -14.27 14.93 17.55
C ARG A 96 -14.59 13.69 18.39
N HIS A 97 -14.02 12.55 18.04
CA HIS A 97 -14.22 11.27 18.75
C HIS A 97 -12.97 10.82 19.49
N ARG A 98 -12.15 11.78 19.92
CA ARG A 98 -10.92 11.53 20.66
C ARG A 98 -11.27 11.00 22.05
N LEU A 99 -10.69 9.87 22.43
CA LEU A 99 -10.70 9.39 23.81
C LEU A 99 -9.66 10.17 24.63
N ASP A 100 -9.92 10.34 25.93
CA ASP A 100 -9.04 11.14 26.81
C ASP A 100 -7.61 10.59 26.86
N THR A 101 -7.47 9.27 26.82
CA THR A 101 -6.20 8.54 26.76
C THR A 101 -5.50 8.63 25.39
N TYR A 102 -6.20 9.07 24.35
CA TYR A 102 -5.66 9.13 22.99
C TYR A 102 -4.96 10.46 22.77
N VAL A 103 -3.74 10.39 22.24
CA VAL A 103 -2.92 11.55 21.90
C VAL A 103 -2.80 11.68 20.38
N LEU A 104 -2.35 12.85 19.93
CA LEU A 104 -2.13 13.10 18.52
C LEU A 104 -0.95 12.27 17.99
N THR A 105 -1.19 11.47 16.95
CA THR A 105 -0.19 10.52 16.45
C THR A 105 0.61 11.05 15.26
N THR A 106 0.07 12.04 14.55
CA THR A 106 0.78 12.78 13.52
C THR A 106 1.46 14.01 14.11
N ARG A 107 2.70 14.29 13.69
CA ARG A 107 3.22 15.66 13.70
C ARG A 107 2.36 16.49 12.76
N GLN A 108 1.27 17.04 13.25
CA GLN A 108 0.57 18.08 12.50
C GLN A 108 1.52 19.27 12.49
N ASN A 109 2.03 19.63 11.31
CA ASN A 109 2.42 21.01 11.09
C ASN A 109 1.11 21.79 11.26
N THR A 110 0.94 22.39 12.43
CA THR A 110 -0.23 23.18 12.84
C THR A 110 -0.34 24.40 11.93
N ALA A 111 -0.88 24.15 10.74
CA ALA A 111 -1.25 25.16 9.78
C ALA A 111 -2.37 24.55 8.93
N LYS A 112 -3.60 24.67 9.42
CA LYS A 112 -4.76 25.13 8.62
C LYS A 112 -6.05 25.11 9.45
N ASN A 113 -6.59 26.33 9.61
CA ASN A 113 -7.99 26.71 9.88
C ASN A 113 -8.47 26.36 11.32
N SER A 114 -8.75 27.27 12.26
CA SER A 114 -9.25 28.67 12.21
C SER A 114 -10.34 28.93 11.16
N THR A 115 -11.57 28.94 11.68
CA THR A 115 -12.71 29.82 11.35
C THR A 115 -13.97 29.09 10.89
N GLY A 116 -15.05 29.37 11.61
CA GLY A 116 -16.44 28.98 11.37
C GLY A 116 -17.26 29.31 12.61
#